data_AF-A0A327WZL5-F1
#
_entry.id   AF-A0A327WZL5-F1
#
_cell.length_a   1.000
_cell.length_b   1.000
_cell.length_c   1.000
_cell.angle_alpha   90.00
_cell.angle_beta   90.00
_cell.angle_gamma   90.00
#
_symmetry.space_group_name_H-M   'P 1'
#
loop_
_entity.id
_entity.type
_entity.pdbx_description
1 polymer ?
#
loop_
_entity_poly.entity_id
_entity_poly.type
_entity_poly.pdbx_seq_one_letter_code
_entity_poly.pdbx_strand_id
1 'polypeptide(L)'
;MYNRRLKWSPIAGLLLALGLTGCNSDDVKTNSDFSAVDPTQPVSDWRLVWSDEFDNGYIDPNKWTFEVDCLGGGNNEQQCYTDSPDNAFVEDNMLHIVALPAEDDARQPYTSARLNSKNKADFRYGRIEVRAKLPAGQGAWPAVWMMPTDSVYGGWPRSGEIDIVEAVNLGTLDEEGNPETRVFGTLHYGRVWPDNSESGKSYTLPNGVNPADEFNTYAIEWQEGEIRWYVNDFLYQTQQQSRVRTNSRGEVVGLRHRGWFAELFNQVTGEQEVVYSAAPFDQKFHLIMNLAVGGNWHKTGLT
;
A
#
# COMPACT_ATOMS: atom_id res chain seq x y z
N MET A 1 90.83 -53.21 12.68
CA MET A 1 89.67 -53.82 13.35
C MET A 1 88.53 -52.80 13.37
N TYR A 2 87.36 -53.21 12.86
CA TYR A 2 86.00 -52.65 13.00
C TYR A 2 85.71 -51.13 12.86
N ASN A 3 85.36 -50.75 11.62
CA ASN A 3 84.01 -50.36 11.13
C ASN A 3 83.21 -49.15 11.69
N ARG A 4 82.62 -48.42 10.70
CA ARG A 4 81.40 -47.58 10.66
C ARG A 4 81.51 -46.08 10.98
N ARG A 5 80.76 -45.17 10.33
CA ARG A 5 80.20 -44.97 8.97
C ARG A 5 79.44 -43.61 9.03
N LEU A 6 79.65 -42.73 8.04
CA LEU A 6 78.69 -41.77 7.41
C LEU A 6 78.03 -40.67 8.31
N LYS A 7 77.77 -39.42 7.89
CA LYS A 7 77.45 -38.82 6.57
C LYS A 7 77.95 -37.36 6.49
N TRP A 8 78.29 -36.93 5.28
CA TRP A 8 78.53 -35.53 4.89
C TRP A 8 77.24 -34.92 4.33
N SER A 9 77.02 -33.62 4.53
CA SER A 9 76.83 -32.68 3.41
C SER A 9 76.77 -31.21 3.88
N PRO A 10 77.36 -30.26 3.12
CA PRO A 10 77.42 -28.83 3.45
C PRO A 10 76.28 -28.05 2.80
N ILE A 11 75.87 -26.92 3.39
CA ILE A 11 75.07 -25.89 2.69
C ILE A 11 75.68 -24.52 2.97
N ALA A 12 76.03 -23.86 1.86
CA ALA A 12 76.56 -22.52 1.74
C ALA A 12 75.47 -21.45 1.93
N GLY A 13 75.88 -20.26 2.37
CA GLY A 13 75.00 -19.12 2.62
C GLY A 13 74.48 -18.43 1.37
N LEU A 14 73.39 -17.67 1.51
CA LEU A 14 72.91 -16.73 0.51
C LEU A 14 72.31 -15.47 1.14
N LEU A 15 72.55 -14.36 0.44
CA LEU A 15 72.20 -12.98 0.71
C LEU A 15 70.70 -12.74 0.98
N LEU A 16 70.39 -11.88 1.97
CA LEU A 16 69.06 -11.28 2.11
C LEU A 16 68.94 -10.05 1.19
N ALA A 17 68.04 -10.13 0.22
CA ALA A 17 67.54 -9.00 -0.56
C ALA A 17 66.25 -8.47 0.06
N LEU A 18 66.15 -7.15 0.23
CA LEU A 18 64.94 -6.43 0.65
C LEU A 18 63.88 -6.48 -0.46
N GLY A 19 62.74 -7.10 -0.17
CA GLY A 19 61.52 -7.01 -0.98
C GLY A 19 60.49 -6.11 -0.31
N LEU A 20 60.09 -5.04 -0.98
CA LEU A 20 58.89 -4.26 -0.64
C LEU A 20 57.67 -5.09 -1.04
N THR A 21 56.98 -5.66 -0.07
CA THR A 21 55.65 -6.24 -0.25
C THR A 21 54.61 -5.27 0.31
N GLY A 22 53.83 -4.63 -0.57
CA GLY A 22 52.57 -4.02 -0.18
C GLY A 22 51.57 -5.10 0.20
N CYS A 23 50.98 -4.98 1.39
CA CYS A 23 49.75 -5.69 1.77
C CYS A 23 48.58 -4.77 1.40
N ASN A 24 47.86 -5.11 0.34
CA ASN A 24 46.55 -5.77 0.39
C ASN A 24 45.54 -4.99 1.23
N SER A 25 44.70 -4.24 0.52
CA SER A 25 43.38 -3.84 1.00
C SER A 25 42.56 -5.10 1.22
N ASP A 26 42.56 -5.61 2.45
CA ASP A 26 41.58 -6.61 2.85
C ASP A 26 40.19 -5.98 2.68
N ASP A 27 39.41 -6.57 1.78
CA ASP A 27 38.03 -6.23 1.50
C ASP A 27 37.24 -6.11 2.81
N VAL A 28 36.87 -4.88 3.19
CA VAL A 28 35.78 -4.67 4.14
C VAL A 28 34.51 -5.14 3.45
N LYS A 29 34.21 -6.44 3.58
CA LYS A 29 32.94 -7.00 3.14
C LYS A 29 31.87 -6.47 4.09
N THR A 30 31.03 -5.58 3.59
CA THR A 30 29.72 -5.31 4.19
C THR A 30 28.95 -6.61 4.24
N ASN A 31 28.91 -7.21 5.42
CA ASN A 31 28.08 -8.38 5.70
C ASN A 31 26.72 -7.86 6.13
N SER A 32 25.86 -7.56 5.16
CA SER A 32 24.46 -7.26 5.43
C SER A 32 23.78 -8.56 5.82
N ASP A 33 23.42 -8.69 7.09
CA ASP A 33 22.58 -9.76 7.57
C ASP A 33 21.14 -9.51 7.15
N PHE A 34 20.71 -10.17 6.08
CA PHE A 34 19.33 -10.12 5.58
C PHE A 34 18.38 -11.06 6.33
N SER A 35 18.82 -11.69 7.42
CA SER A 35 17.99 -12.60 8.25
C SER A 35 17.34 -11.92 9.46
N ALA A 36 17.59 -10.62 9.68
CA ALA A 36 17.13 -9.92 10.88
C ALA A 36 15.69 -9.37 10.81
N VAL A 37 14.97 -9.52 9.70
CA VAL A 37 13.56 -9.12 9.60
C VAL A 37 12.77 -10.25 8.98
N ASP A 38 11.89 -10.87 9.77
CA ASP A 38 10.81 -11.67 9.21
C ASP A 38 9.80 -10.70 8.59
N PRO A 39 9.71 -10.60 7.25
CA PRO A 39 8.81 -9.64 6.61
C PRO A 39 7.33 -9.95 6.86
N THR A 40 7.01 -11.14 7.39
CA THR A 40 5.65 -11.57 7.72
C THR A 40 5.16 -11.03 9.07
N GLN A 41 6.06 -10.52 9.91
CA GLN A 41 5.71 -9.93 11.21
C GLN A 41 5.81 -8.40 11.13
N PRO A 42 4.85 -7.65 11.70
CA PRO A 42 4.96 -6.21 11.85
C PRO A 42 6.24 -5.82 12.59
N VAL A 43 6.91 -4.77 12.13
CA VAL A 43 8.09 -4.24 12.84
C VAL A 43 7.64 -3.69 14.21
N SER A 44 8.34 -4.01 15.29
CA SER A 44 7.83 -3.75 16.66
C SER A 44 8.23 -2.39 17.26
N ASP A 45 8.99 -1.58 16.55
CA ASP A 45 9.50 -0.28 16.99
C ASP A 45 8.68 0.93 16.48
N TRP A 46 7.48 0.68 15.95
CA TRP A 46 6.56 1.74 15.56
C TRP A 46 6.22 2.66 16.74
N ARG A 47 6.21 3.97 16.48
CA ARG A 47 5.73 4.99 17.41
C ARG A 47 4.45 5.59 16.89
N LEU A 48 3.41 5.60 17.72
CA LEU A 48 2.17 6.30 17.41
C LEU A 48 2.44 7.82 17.26
N VAL A 49 2.06 8.36 16.11
CA VAL A 49 2.23 9.80 15.80
C VAL A 49 0.89 10.53 15.61
N TRP A 50 -0.17 9.79 15.32
CA TRP A 50 -1.52 10.30 15.11
C TRP A 50 -2.52 9.17 15.30
N SER A 51 -3.68 9.44 15.90
CA SER A 51 -4.80 8.50 15.93
C SER A 51 -6.14 9.23 16.08
N ASP A 52 -7.23 8.51 15.80
CA ASP A 52 -8.57 8.88 16.21
C ASP A 52 -9.32 7.66 16.74
N GLU A 53 -9.56 7.64 18.05
CA GLU A 53 -10.25 6.53 18.73
C GLU A 53 -11.77 6.73 18.75
N PHE A 54 -12.26 7.88 18.25
CA PHE A 54 -13.68 8.26 18.23
C PHE A 54 -14.36 8.19 19.62
N ASP A 55 -13.61 8.47 20.69
CA ASP A 55 -14.04 8.40 22.10
C ASP A 55 -14.64 9.70 22.65
N ASN A 56 -14.58 10.76 21.87
CA ASN A 56 -15.06 12.10 22.21
C ASN A 56 -16.56 12.33 21.89
N GLY A 57 -17.22 11.36 21.24
CA GLY A 57 -18.62 11.44 20.87
C GLY A 57 -18.94 12.33 19.65
N TYR A 58 -17.94 12.78 18.89
CA TYR A 58 -18.16 13.57 17.68
C TYR A 58 -17.02 13.41 16.67
N ILE A 59 -17.30 13.69 15.40
CA ILE A 59 -16.30 13.67 14.33
C ILE A 59 -15.47 14.96 14.43
N ASP A 60 -14.18 14.84 14.80
CA ASP A 60 -13.33 16.01 15.05
C ASP A 60 -13.04 16.78 13.74
N PRO A 61 -13.53 18.02 13.58
CA PRO A 61 -13.29 18.80 12.37
C PRO A 61 -11.82 19.20 12.20
N ASN A 62 -10.98 19.07 13.23
CA ASN A 62 -9.53 19.25 13.10
C ASN A 62 -8.83 18.01 12.51
N LYS A 63 -9.52 16.87 12.43
CA LYS A 63 -9.02 15.61 11.86
C LYS A 63 -9.69 15.25 10.54
N TRP A 64 -11.00 15.50 10.42
CA TRP A 64 -11.81 15.03 9.31
C TRP A 64 -12.57 16.14 8.60
N THR A 65 -12.66 16.04 7.28
CA THR A 65 -13.49 16.87 6.40
C THR A 65 -14.51 15.98 5.72
N PHE A 66 -15.78 16.40 5.69
CA PHE A 66 -16.80 15.76 4.87
C PHE A 66 -16.66 16.16 3.40
N GLU A 67 -16.71 15.19 2.50
CA GLU A 67 -16.93 15.43 1.08
C GLU A 67 -18.43 15.35 0.80
N VAL A 68 -19.01 16.44 0.30
CA VAL A 68 -20.46 16.56 0.07
C VAL A 68 -20.71 16.79 -1.41
N ASP A 69 -21.23 15.77 -2.09
CA ASP A 69 -21.59 15.82 -3.51
C ASP A 69 -22.52 14.66 -3.91
N CYS A 70 -23.01 14.69 -5.15
CA CYS A 70 -23.77 13.61 -5.78
C CYS A 70 -23.16 13.22 -7.14
N LEU A 71 -21.86 13.42 -7.27
CA LEU A 71 -21.09 13.17 -8.49
C LEU A 71 -20.53 11.75 -8.52
N GLY A 72 -20.42 11.11 -7.35
CA GLY A 72 -19.76 9.82 -7.17
C GLY A 72 -18.24 9.95 -7.27
N GLY A 73 -17.52 8.84 -7.10
CA GLY A 73 -16.06 8.76 -7.23
C GLY A 73 -15.52 8.52 -8.65
N GLY A 74 -16.31 8.80 -9.69
CA GLY A 74 -15.96 8.45 -11.09
C GLY A 74 -16.35 7.03 -11.49
N ASN A 75 -17.02 6.29 -10.61
CA ASN A 75 -17.31 4.87 -10.79
C ASN A 75 -18.79 4.55 -11.08
N ASN A 76 -19.63 5.50 -11.49
CA ASN A 76 -21.10 5.30 -11.61
C ASN A 76 -21.78 4.88 -10.29
N GLU A 77 -21.33 5.47 -9.20
CA GLU A 77 -21.89 5.36 -7.86
C GLU A 77 -23.28 6.02 -7.76
N GLN A 78 -24.12 5.54 -6.85
CA GLN A 78 -25.56 5.85 -6.75
C GLN A 78 -25.93 6.56 -5.44
N GLN A 79 -24.95 7.08 -4.70
CA GLN A 79 -25.18 7.85 -3.49
C GLN A 79 -24.87 9.33 -3.69
N CYS A 80 -25.56 10.18 -2.94
CA CYS A 80 -25.05 11.49 -2.55
C CYS A 80 -24.28 11.35 -1.23
N TYR A 81 -23.03 11.80 -1.19
CA TYR A 81 -22.31 11.98 0.07
C TYR A 81 -22.81 13.25 0.77
N THR A 82 -23.08 13.15 2.07
CA THR A 82 -23.61 14.23 2.91
C THR A 82 -22.77 14.41 4.17
N ASP A 83 -22.99 15.52 4.87
CA ASP A 83 -22.50 15.79 6.23
C ASP A 83 -23.62 15.60 7.29
N SER A 84 -24.69 14.87 6.94
CA SER A 84 -25.81 14.60 7.84
C SER A 84 -25.38 13.66 8.98
N PRO A 85 -25.82 13.92 10.22
CA PRO A 85 -25.63 12.97 11.33
C PRO A 85 -26.34 11.62 11.11
N ASP A 86 -27.26 11.52 10.13
CA ASP A 86 -27.86 10.24 9.77
C ASP A 86 -26.91 9.36 8.95
N ASN A 87 -25.96 9.96 8.23
CA ASN A 87 -24.99 9.25 7.38
C ASN A 87 -23.63 9.07 8.05
N ALA A 88 -23.23 9.96 8.95
CA ALA A 88 -22.01 9.78 9.72
C ALA A 88 -22.08 10.39 11.12
N PHE A 89 -21.80 9.58 12.13
CA PHE A 89 -21.87 9.97 13.53
C PHE A 89 -20.94 9.10 14.38
N VAL A 90 -20.68 9.56 15.61
CA VAL A 90 -19.94 8.78 16.60
C VAL A 90 -20.94 8.27 17.65
N GLU A 91 -21.00 6.97 17.83
CA GLU A 91 -21.81 6.29 18.85
C GLU A 91 -21.05 5.05 19.34
N ASP A 92 -21.15 4.75 20.63
CA ASP A 92 -20.45 3.64 21.28
C ASP A 92 -18.91 3.65 21.05
N ASN A 93 -18.31 4.85 21.05
CA ASN A 93 -16.89 5.09 20.77
C ASN A 93 -16.44 4.59 19.39
N MET A 94 -17.33 4.63 18.40
CA MET A 94 -17.04 4.21 17.03
C MET A 94 -17.59 5.25 16.05
N LEU A 95 -16.84 5.49 14.98
CA LEU A 95 -17.38 6.14 13.79
C LEU A 95 -18.32 5.17 13.08
N HIS A 96 -19.56 5.61 12.85
CA HIS A 96 -20.51 4.95 11.98
C HIS A 96 -20.60 5.72 10.67
N ILE A 97 -20.48 5.03 9.54
CA ILE A 97 -20.78 5.55 8.21
C ILE A 97 -21.93 4.70 7.66
N VAL A 98 -23.08 5.32 7.41
CA VAL A 98 -24.33 4.64 7.09
C VAL A 98 -24.85 5.13 5.75
N ALA A 99 -25.07 4.17 4.85
CA ALA A 99 -25.79 4.41 3.61
C ALA A 99 -27.29 4.20 3.84
N LEU A 100 -28.10 5.15 3.37
CA LEU A 100 -29.55 5.16 3.55
C LEU A 100 -30.25 5.36 2.20
N PRO A 101 -31.47 4.83 1.99
CA PRO A 101 -32.32 5.31 0.92
C PRO A 101 -32.47 6.83 0.99
N ALA A 102 -32.38 7.50 -0.15
CA ALA A 102 -32.68 8.91 -0.22
C ALA A 102 -34.20 9.13 -0.23
N GLU A 103 -34.63 10.34 0.11
CA GLU A 103 -36.02 10.78 -0.06
C GLU A 103 -36.46 10.69 -1.53
N ASP A 104 -37.78 10.61 -1.74
CA ASP A 104 -38.36 10.66 -3.07
C ASP A 104 -37.88 11.92 -3.83
N ASP A 105 -37.63 11.77 -5.14
CA ASP A 105 -37.11 12.82 -6.05
C ASP A 105 -35.68 13.33 -5.75
N ALA A 106 -34.92 12.69 -4.85
CA ALA A 106 -33.50 12.99 -4.67
C ALA A 106 -32.68 12.74 -5.95
N ARG A 107 -31.56 13.45 -6.09
CA ARG A 107 -30.68 13.35 -7.27
C ARG A 107 -30.12 11.94 -7.48
N GLN A 108 -29.89 11.23 -6.39
CA GLN A 108 -29.42 9.86 -6.36
C GLN A 108 -30.32 9.06 -5.41
N PRO A 109 -30.50 7.76 -5.62
CA PRO A 109 -31.41 6.93 -4.81
C PRO A 109 -30.89 6.65 -3.39
N TYR A 110 -29.62 6.94 -3.09
CA TYR A 110 -29.04 6.73 -1.78
C TYR A 110 -28.34 7.99 -1.25
N THR A 111 -28.21 8.06 0.07
CA THR A 111 -27.29 8.97 0.77
C THR A 111 -26.23 8.15 1.51
N SER A 112 -25.06 8.74 1.72
CA SER A 112 -23.96 8.13 2.51
C SER A 112 -23.02 9.23 3.00
N ALA A 113 -21.86 8.87 3.55
CA ALA A 113 -20.80 9.81 3.91
C ALA A 113 -19.42 9.38 3.37
N ARG A 114 -18.59 10.39 3.12
CA ARG A 114 -17.18 10.27 2.77
C ARG A 114 -16.40 11.30 3.57
N LEU A 115 -15.42 10.83 4.33
CA LEU A 115 -14.56 11.66 5.17
C LEU A 115 -13.12 11.57 4.68
N ASN A 116 -12.40 12.68 4.71
CA ASN A 116 -10.96 12.70 4.43
C ASN A 116 -10.16 13.48 5.48
N SER A 117 -8.88 13.15 5.61
CA SER A 117 -7.94 13.81 6.51
C SER A 117 -7.06 14.86 5.84
N LYS A 118 -7.40 15.30 4.61
CA LYS A 118 -6.54 16.13 3.78
C LYS A 118 -6.15 17.44 4.47
N ASN A 119 -4.85 17.72 4.55
CA ASN A 119 -4.25 18.88 5.25
C ASN A 119 -4.47 18.89 6.77
N LYS A 120 -4.93 17.78 7.35
CA LYS A 120 -5.18 17.60 8.79
C LYS A 120 -4.29 16.50 9.36
N ALA A 121 -4.21 15.38 8.63
CA ALA A 121 -3.28 14.29 8.87
C ALA A 121 -2.89 13.68 7.52
N ASP A 122 -1.65 13.97 7.10
CA ASP A 122 -1.09 13.47 5.84
C ASP A 122 0.22 12.73 6.13
N PHE A 123 0.34 11.53 5.58
CA PHE A 123 1.42 10.60 5.91
C PHE A 123 2.29 10.37 4.69
N ARG A 124 3.61 10.28 4.90
CA ARG A 124 4.54 9.69 3.95
C ARG A 124 5.27 8.58 4.70
N TYR A 125 5.04 7.34 4.27
CA TYR A 125 5.52 6.14 4.95
C TYR A 125 4.93 5.95 6.36
N GLY A 126 5.17 4.78 6.93
CA GLY A 126 4.70 4.37 8.24
C GLY A 126 3.76 3.18 8.18
N ARG A 127 3.20 2.84 9.34
CA ARG A 127 2.11 1.87 9.47
C ARG A 127 0.80 2.61 9.71
N ILE A 128 -0.21 2.27 8.95
CA ILE A 128 -1.58 2.79 9.11
C ILE A 128 -2.47 1.60 9.38
N GLU A 129 -3.21 1.66 10.49
CA GLU A 129 -4.13 0.62 10.93
C GLU A 129 -5.53 1.20 11.08
N VAL A 130 -6.53 0.43 10.66
CA VAL A 130 -7.94 0.77 10.81
C VAL A 130 -8.67 -0.47 11.28
N ARG A 131 -9.30 -0.38 12.44
CA ARG A 131 -10.14 -1.45 12.99
C ARG A 131 -11.59 -1.17 12.62
N ALA A 132 -12.14 -1.94 11.69
CA ALA A 132 -13.47 -1.73 11.14
C ALA A 132 -14.26 -3.03 11.00
N LYS A 133 -15.59 -2.93 11.12
CA LYS A 133 -16.53 -3.96 10.67
C LYS A 133 -17.23 -3.41 9.42
N LEU A 134 -17.10 -4.11 8.30
CA LEU A 134 -17.62 -3.63 7.03
C LEU A 134 -19.13 -3.94 6.89
N PRO A 135 -19.91 -3.14 6.15
CA PRO A 135 -21.31 -3.47 5.90
C PRO A 135 -21.45 -4.63 4.90
N ALA A 136 -22.47 -5.46 5.10
CA ALA A 136 -22.93 -6.44 4.14
C ALA A 136 -24.07 -5.89 3.26
N GLY A 137 -24.23 -6.43 2.06
CA GLY A 137 -25.37 -6.15 1.20
C GLY A 137 -25.02 -5.84 -0.26
N GLN A 138 -25.95 -6.14 -1.16
CA GLN A 138 -25.78 -5.91 -2.58
C GLN A 138 -25.61 -4.41 -2.88
N GLY A 139 -24.57 -4.08 -3.62
CA GLY A 139 -24.21 -2.72 -3.98
C GLY A 139 -23.39 -1.99 -2.91
N ALA A 140 -23.25 -2.52 -1.69
CA ALA A 140 -22.41 -1.89 -0.68
C ALA A 140 -20.94 -1.98 -1.10
N TRP A 141 -20.25 -0.84 -1.10
CA TRP A 141 -18.83 -0.72 -1.41
C TRP A 141 -18.13 0.14 -0.36
N PRO A 142 -17.82 -0.43 0.81
CA PRO A 142 -16.98 0.23 1.81
C PRO A 142 -15.53 0.31 1.35
N ALA A 143 -14.89 1.45 1.64
CA ALA A 143 -13.48 1.67 1.35
C ALA A 143 -12.79 2.47 2.46
N VAL A 144 -11.56 2.06 2.79
CA VAL A 144 -10.59 2.89 3.49
C VAL A 144 -9.32 2.93 2.65
N TRP A 145 -8.97 4.11 2.21
CA TRP A 145 -8.01 4.31 1.14
C TRP A 145 -7.31 5.64 1.32
N MET A 146 -6.37 5.93 0.43
CA MET A 146 -5.54 7.12 0.53
C MET A 146 -5.31 7.75 -0.83
N MET A 147 -5.34 9.07 -0.84
CA MET A 147 -5.04 9.88 -2.01
C MET A 147 -3.88 10.84 -1.72
N PRO A 148 -3.10 11.23 -2.75
CA PRO A 148 -2.03 12.19 -2.59
C PRO A 148 -2.60 13.54 -2.13
N THR A 149 -1.96 14.14 -1.14
CA THR A 149 -2.33 15.48 -0.65
C THR A 149 -2.09 16.51 -1.74
N ASP A 150 -0.93 16.40 -2.38
CA ASP A 150 -0.49 17.21 -3.49
C ASP A 150 -0.36 16.36 -4.76
N SER A 151 -0.90 16.83 -5.88
CA SER A 151 -0.79 16.17 -7.18
C SER A 151 0.56 16.43 -7.86
N VAL A 152 1.67 16.13 -7.18
CA VAL A 152 3.05 16.43 -7.59
C VAL A 152 3.37 15.89 -9.00
N TYR A 153 2.80 14.73 -9.34
CA TYR A 153 3.04 14.04 -10.61
C TYR A 153 1.91 14.23 -11.63
N GLY A 154 0.95 15.11 -11.33
CA GLY A 154 -0.27 15.33 -12.12
C GLY A 154 -1.51 14.69 -11.50
N GLY A 155 -2.66 14.86 -12.15
CA GLY A 155 -3.93 14.31 -11.68
C GLY A 155 -3.93 12.78 -11.58
N TRP A 156 -5.00 12.23 -11.02
CA TRP A 156 -5.17 10.78 -10.92
C TRP A 156 -5.03 10.09 -12.29
N PRO A 157 -4.35 8.93 -12.37
CA PRO A 157 -3.68 8.18 -11.29
C PRO A 157 -2.17 8.46 -11.21
N ARG A 158 -1.66 9.49 -11.89
CA ARG A 158 -0.21 9.75 -11.95
C ARG A 158 0.40 10.04 -10.58
N SER A 159 -0.37 10.67 -9.68
CA SER A 159 0.06 10.91 -8.29
C SER A 159 -0.29 9.78 -7.32
N GLY A 160 -0.81 8.66 -7.81
CA GLY A 160 -1.06 7.46 -7.04
C GLY A 160 -2.40 7.44 -6.28
N GLU A 161 -2.75 6.24 -5.82
CA GLU A 161 -3.83 5.90 -4.91
C GLU A 161 -3.43 4.63 -4.16
N ILE A 162 -3.73 4.56 -2.85
CA ILE A 162 -3.44 3.39 -2.02
C ILE A 162 -4.73 2.94 -1.33
N ASP A 163 -5.26 1.80 -1.74
CA ASP A 163 -6.44 1.20 -1.14
C ASP A 163 -6.01 0.26 -0.03
N ILE A 164 -6.23 0.66 1.24
CA ILE A 164 -5.88 -0.17 2.40
C ILE A 164 -6.84 -1.35 2.48
N VAL A 165 -8.13 -1.07 2.31
CA VAL A 165 -9.18 -2.07 2.22
C VAL A 165 -10.34 -1.54 1.39
N GLU A 166 -10.75 -2.35 0.41
CA GLU A 166 -12.04 -2.25 -0.25
C GLU A 166 -12.76 -3.59 -0.17
N ALA A 167 -14.09 -3.54 -0.19
CA ALA A 167 -14.91 -4.73 -0.39
C ALA A 167 -16.15 -4.34 -1.18
N VAL A 168 -16.77 -5.31 -1.85
CA VAL A 168 -18.00 -5.08 -2.60
C VAL A 168 -18.94 -6.26 -2.37
N ASN A 169 -20.22 -5.96 -2.14
CA ASN A 169 -21.28 -6.96 -2.00
C ASN A 169 -21.03 -8.00 -0.89
N LEU A 170 -20.33 -7.65 0.20
CA LEU A 170 -20.08 -8.61 1.27
C LEU A 170 -21.37 -9.27 1.76
N GLY A 171 -21.32 -10.60 1.93
CA GLY A 171 -22.44 -11.40 2.41
C GLY A 171 -23.52 -11.69 1.36
N THR A 172 -23.47 -11.09 0.16
CA THR A 172 -24.35 -11.52 -0.94
C THR A 172 -23.88 -12.85 -1.51
N LEU A 173 -24.82 -13.66 -1.99
CA LEU A 173 -24.50 -14.96 -2.56
C LEU A 173 -24.13 -14.84 -4.05
N ASP A 174 -23.12 -15.58 -4.48
CA ASP A 174 -22.82 -15.84 -5.88
C ASP A 174 -23.85 -16.80 -6.52
N GLU A 175 -23.68 -17.12 -7.80
CA GLU A 175 -24.60 -18.02 -8.54
C GLU A 175 -24.64 -19.44 -7.93
N GLU A 176 -23.54 -19.87 -7.32
CA GLU A 176 -23.39 -21.16 -6.64
C GLU A 176 -23.89 -21.14 -5.19
N GLY A 177 -24.31 -19.99 -4.67
CA GLY A 177 -24.84 -19.83 -3.31
C GLY A 177 -23.78 -19.60 -2.22
N ASN A 178 -22.54 -19.26 -2.58
CA ASN A 178 -21.48 -18.91 -1.63
C ASN A 178 -21.50 -17.41 -1.31
N PRO A 179 -21.33 -17.00 -0.05
CA PRO A 179 -21.26 -15.58 0.30
C PRO A 179 -19.95 -14.94 -0.16
N GLU A 180 -20.03 -13.73 -0.69
CA GLU A 180 -18.85 -12.88 -0.94
C GLU A 180 -18.23 -12.45 0.39
N THR A 181 -16.93 -12.67 0.51
CA THR A 181 -16.14 -12.52 1.75
C THR A 181 -14.81 -11.83 1.51
N ARG A 182 -14.50 -11.49 0.26
CA ARG A 182 -13.21 -10.95 -0.14
C ARG A 182 -13.10 -9.47 0.19
N VAL A 183 -11.94 -9.13 0.70
CA VAL A 183 -11.43 -7.75 0.74
C VAL A 183 -10.29 -7.59 -0.25
N PHE A 184 -10.02 -6.36 -0.68
CA PHE A 184 -9.03 -6.03 -1.68
C PHE A 184 -8.12 -4.94 -1.15
N GLY A 185 -6.84 -5.04 -1.46
CA GLY A 185 -5.89 -3.93 -1.33
C GLY A 185 -5.23 -3.70 -2.68
N THR A 186 -5.19 -2.45 -3.09
CA THR A 186 -4.84 -2.09 -4.47
C THR A 186 -3.99 -0.83 -4.47
N LEU A 187 -3.15 -0.73 -5.50
CA LEU A 187 -2.46 0.50 -5.87
C LEU A 187 -2.92 0.89 -7.26
N HIS A 188 -3.28 2.16 -7.46
CA HIS A 188 -3.46 2.74 -8.80
C HIS A 188 -2.33 3.73 -9.09
N TYR A 189 -1.72 3.65 -10.27
CA TYR A 189 -0.55 4.44 -10.65
C TYR A 189 -0.35 4.50 -12.17
N GLY A 190 0.74 5.14 -12.60
CA GLY A 190 1.22 5.09 -13.97
C GLY A 190 0.66 6.20 -14.83
N ARG A 191 0.07 5.84 -15.97
CA ARG A 191 -0.40 6.80 -16.98
C ARG A 191 -1.76 7.37 -16.65
N VAL A 192 -2.15 8.43 -17.35
CA VAL A 192 -3.52 8.97 -17.26
C VAL A 192 -4.54 7.91 -17.70
N TRP A 193 -5.70 7.93 -17.06
CA TRP A 193 -6.85 7.14 -17.49
C TRP A 193 -7.15 7.35 -18.99
N PRO A 194 -7.52 6.30 -19.75
CA PRO A 194 -7.78 4.92 -19.31
C PRO A 194 -6.56 3.99 -19.34
N ASP A 195 -5.35 4.51 -19.60
CA ASP A 195 -4.11 3.72 -19.73
C ASP A 195 -3.37 3.51 -18.39
N ASN A 196 -4.06 3.77 -17.29
CA ASN A 196 -3.50 3.60 -15.96
C ASN A 196 -3.15 2.14 -15.67
N SER A 197 -2.32 1.93 -14.66
CA SER A 197 -1.98 0.61 -14.16
C SER A 197 -2.47 0.46 -12.74
N GLU A 198 -2.74 -0.78 -12.36
CA GLU A 198 -3.07 -1.14 -11.00
C GLU A 198 -2.36 -2.44 -10.59
N SER A 199 -2.12 -2.59 -9.30
CA SER A 199 -1.57 -3.83 -8.74
C SER A 199 -2.15 -4.07 -7.36
N GLY A 200 -2.71 -5.24 -7.14
CA GLY A 200 -3.34 -5.60 -5.88
C GLY A 200 -3.64 -7.10 -5.81
N LYS A 201 -4.24 -7.50 -4.69
CA LYS A 201 -4.76 -8.86 -4.47
C LYS A 201 -6.00 -8.79 -3.61
N SER A 202 -6.85 -9.80 -3.76
CA SER A 202 -7.90 -10.08 -2.79
C SER A 202 -7.38 -10.96 -1.64
N TYR A 203 -8.10 -10.92 -0.53
CA TYR A 203 -7.91 -11.78 0.62
C TYR A 203 -9.27 -12.21 1.18
N THR A 204 -9.36 -13.48 1.58
CA THR A 204 -10.51 -14.04 2.29
C THR A 204 -10.03 -14.46 3.67
N LEU A 205 -10.76 -14.05 4.71
CA LEU A 205 -10.48 -14.49 6.08
C LEU A 205 -10.63 -16.02 6.19
N PRO A 206 -9.80 -16.69 7.01
CA PRO A 206 -9.87 -18.14 7.18
C PRO A 206 -11.21 -18.57 7.80
N ASN A 207 -11.56 -19.84 7.62
CA ASN A 207 -12.75 -20.48 8.20
C ASN A 207 -14.10 -19.88 7.76
N GLY A 208 -14.14 -19.11 6.67
CA GLY A 208 -15.37 -18.57 6.11
C GLY A 208 -15.94 -17.38 6.88
N VAL A 209 -15.13 -16.72 7.72
CA VAL A 209 -15.51 -15.49 8.42
C VAL A 209 -15.79 -14.39 7.38
N ASN A 210 -16.92 -13.70 7.51
CA ASN A 210 -17.20 -12.54 6.68
C ASN A 210 -16.62 -11.27 7.33
N PRO A 211 -15.96 -10.39 6.56
CA PRO A 211 -15.56 -9.06 7.05
C PRO A 211 -16.72 -8.21 7.64
N ALA A 212 -17.97 -8.60 7.36
CA ALA A 212 -19.16 -7.96 7.91
C ALA A 212 -19.66 -8.52 9.25
N ASP A 213 -19.16 -9.67 9.70
CA ASP A 213 -19.63 -10.33 10.93
C ASP A 213 -19.04 -9.68 12.19
N GLU A 214 -17.77 -9.29 12.13
CA GLU A 214 -17.02 -8.75 13.25
C GLU A 214 -15.98 -7.70 12.83
N PHE A 215 -15.42 -7.00 13.82
CA PHE A 215 -14.35 -6.05 13.58
C PHE A 215 -13.05 -6.77 13.22
N ASN A 216 -12.43 -6.31 12.14
CA ASN A 216 -11.12 -6.75 11.69
C ASN A 216 -10.17 -5.56 11.65
N THR A 217 -8.88 -5.82 11.78
CA THR A 217 -7.83 -4.79 11.67
C THR A 217 -7.23 -4.87 10.27
N TYR A 218 -7.41 -3.81 9.49
CA TYR A 218 -6.82 -3.65 8.16
C TYR A 218 -5.64 -2.71 8.28
N ALA A 219 -4.50 -3.08 7.70
CA ALA A 219 -3.31 -2.24 7.80
C ALA A 219 -2.46 -2.27 6.55
N ILE A 220 -1.72 -1.18 6.35
CA ILE A 220 -0.54 -1.15 5.49
C ILE A 220 0.71 -0.83 6.28
N GLU A 221 1.84 -1.42 5.89
CA GLU A 221 3.17 -0.91 6.19
C GLU A 221 3.77 -0.38 4.89
N TRP A 222 4.00 0.93 4.85
CA TRP A 222 4.49 1.65 3.69
C TRP A 222 5.86 2.23 3.97
N GLN A 223 6.83 1.88 3.13
CA GLN A 223 8.19 2.42 3.17
C GLN A 223 8.65 2.77 1.75
N GLU A 224 9.85 3.34 1.63
CA GLU A 224 10.40 3.67 0.33
C GLU A 224 10.57 2.41 -0.53
N GLY A 225 9.80 2.33 -1.63
CA GLY A 225 9.90 1.26 -2.61
C GLY A 225 9.15 -0.03 -2.28
N GLU A 226 8.42 -0.10 -1.15
CA GLU A 226 7.61 -1.27 -0.78
C GLU A 226 6.38 -0.88 0.05
N ILE A 227 5.24 -1.53 -0.23
CA ILE A 227 4.02 -1.45 0.58
C ILE A 227 3.54 -2.88 0.87
N ARG A 228 3.16 -3.16 2.11
CA ARG A 228 2.70 -4.47 2.60
C ARG A 228 1.31 -4.32 3.20
N TRP A 229 0.39 -5.22 2.89
CA TRP A 229 -0.99 -5.20 3.40
C TRP A 229 -1.26 -6.36 4.34
N TYR A 230 -2.02 -6.05 5.39
CA TYR A 230 -2.33 -6.95 6.48
C TYR A 230 -3.83 -6.97 6.77
N VAL A 231 -4.34 -8.15 7.14
CA VAL A 231 -5.64 -8.31 7.81
C VAL A 231 -5.40 -9.10 9.08
N ASN A 232 -5.74 -8.53 10.24
CA ASN A 232 -5.46 -9.13 11.56
C ASN A 232 -4.00 -9.61 11.69
N ASP A 233 -3.06 -8.72 11.34
CA ASP A 233 -1.61 -8.95 11.29
C ASP A 233 -1.12 -10.04 10.31
N PHE A 234 -2.02 -10.66 9.54
CA PHE A 234 -1.64 -11.57 8.47
C PHE A 234 -1.26 -10.80 7.21
N LEU A 235 0.04 -10.83 6.85
CA LEU A 235 0.54 -10.30 5.58
C LEU A 235 -0.01 -11.12 4.39
N TYR A 236 -0.90 -10.54 3.59
CA TYR A 236 -1.47 -11.23 2.42
C TYR A 236 -0.91 -10.73 1.08
N GLN A 237 -0.31 -9.54 1.04
CA GLN A 237 0.38 -9.06 -0.16
C GLN A 237 1.48 -8.02 0.12
N THR A 238 2.43 -7.98 -0.81
CA THR A 238 3.49 -6.97 -0.89
C THR A 238 3.53 -6.45 -2.33
N GLN A 239 3.50 -5.14 -2.50
CA GLN A 239 3.79 -4.46 -3.76
C GLN A 239 5.14 -3.74 -3.63
N GLN A 240 5.92 -3.69 -4.71
CA GLN A 240 7.22 -3.02 -4.73
C GLN A 240 7.34 -2.10 -5.94
N GLN A 241 8.22 -1.10 -5.84
CA GLN A 241 8.59 -0.27 -7.00
C GLN A 241 9.28 -1.10 -8.07
N SER A 242 9.11 -0.70 -9.33
CA SER A 242 9.90 -1.27 -10.42
C SER A 242 11.39 -1.08 -10.19
N ARG A 243 12.19 -2.11 -10.47
CA ARG A 243 13.66 -2.06 -10.37
C ARG A 243 14.29 -2.22 -11.74
N VAL A 244 15.05 -1.21 -12.18
CA VAL A 244 15.73 -1.24 -13.49
C VAL A 244 16.91 -2.22 -13.52
N ARG A 245 17.18 -2.77 -14.71
CA ARG A 245 18.38 -3.54 -15.01
C ARG A 245 19.28 -2.70 -15.89
N THR A 246 20.51 -2.47 -15.46
CA THR A 246 21.53 -1.75 -16.23
C THR A 246 22.62 -2.68 -16.77
N ASN A 247 23.24 -2.29 -17.89
CA ASN A 247 24.45 -2.94 -18.39
C ASN A 247 25.72 -2.35 -17.75
N SER A 248 26.91 -2.80 -18.16
CA SER A 248 28.20 -2.33 -17.62
C SER A 248 28.51 -0.85 -17.90
N ARG A 249 27.76 -0.20 -18.80
CA ARG A 249 27.86 1.24 -19.11
C ARG A 249 26.83 2.08 -18.34
N GLY A 250 25.98 1.47 -17.52
CA GLY A 250 24.92 2.15 -16.78
C GLY A 250 23.64 2.38 -17.59
N GLU A 251 23.56 1.89 -18.83
CA GLU A 251 22.36 2.05 -19.67
C GLU A 251 21.26 1.09 -19.21
N VAL A 252 20.02 1.58 -19.15
CA VAL A 252 18.85 0.75 -18.81
C VAL A 252 18.55 -0.22 -19.96
N VAL A 253 18.60 -1.52 -19.67
CA VAL A 253 18.39 -2.62 -20.64
C VAL A 253 17.18 -3.50 -20.27
N GLY A 254 16.30 -2.98 -19.42
CA GLY A 254 15.06 -3.64 -18.99
C GLY A 254 14.77 -3.47 -17.50
N LEU A 255 13.87 -4.30 -16.98
CA LEU A 255 13.49 -4.35 -15.56
C LEU A 255 13.96 -5.68 -14.94
N ARG A 256 14.54 -5.61 -13.73
CA ARG A 256 14.76 -6.77 -12.86
C ARG A 256 13.49 -7.19 -12.15
N HIS A 257 12.64 -6.21 -11.83
CA HIS A 257 11.33 -6.39 -11.25
C HIS A 257 10.39 -5.35 -11.83
N ARG A 258 9.20 -5.77 -12.26
CA ARG A 258 8.13 -4.89 -12.69
C ARG A 258 7.16 -4.75 -11.52
N GLY A 259 7.04 -3.52 -11.02
CA GLY A 259 6.10 -3.14 -10.00
C GLY A 259 5.47 -1.81 -10.38
N TRP A 260 5.25 -0.91 -9.42
CA TRP A 260 4.75 0.41 -9.77
C TRP A 260 5.78 1.28 -10.50
N PHE A 261 5.28 2.31 -11.17
CA PHE A 261 6.03 3.32 -11.89
C PHE A 261 5.21 4.61 -11.98
N ALA A 262 5.83 5.72 -12.39
CA ALA A 262 5.14 6.97 -12.67
C ALA A 262 5.38 7.42 -14.12
N GLU A 263 4.48 8.24 -14.66
CA GLU A 263 4.67 8.93 -15.93
C GLU A 263 4.78 10.44 -15.68
N LEU A 264 5.96 11.00 -15.95
CA LEU A 264 6.30 12.39 -15.66
C LEU A 264 6.51 13.20 -16.93
N PHE A 265 6.13 14.47 -16.89
CA PHE A 265 6.41 15.41 -17.97
C PHE A 265 7.86 15.89 -17.89
N ASN A 266 8.64 15.59 -18.93
CA ASN A 266 10.00 16.09 -19.06
C ASN A 266 9.98 17.47 -19.73
N GLN A 267 10.35 18.51 -18.97
CA GLN A 267 10.33 19.90 -19.46
C GLN A 267 11.39 20.19 -20.55
N VAL A 268 12.43 19.37 -20.66
CA VAL A 268 13.50 19.54 -21.65
C VAL A 268 13.08 18.96 -23.00
N THR A 269 12.50 17.76 -22.99
CA THR A 269 12.05 17.07 -24.21
C THR A 269 10.64 17.50 -24.63
N GLY A 270 9.83 17.96 -23.68
CA GLY A 270 8.41 18.25 -23.87
C GLY A 270 7.54 17.00 -23.94
N GLU A 271 8.07 15.84 -23.54
CA GLU A 271 7.41 14.55 -23.66
C GLU A 271 7.04 13.95 -22.29
N GLN A 272 6.09 13.02 -22.31
CA GLN A 272 5.75 12.20 -21.14
C GLN A 272 6.67 10.97 -21.09
N GLU A 273 7.36 10.80 -19.97
CA GLU A 273 8.36 9.76 -19.80
C GLU A 273 8.02 8.86 -18.61
N VAL A 274 8.10 7.56 -18.82
CA VAL A 274 7.95 6.57 -17.75
C VAL A 274 9.21 6.57 -16.90
N VAL A 275 9.04 6.78 -15.60
CA VAL A 275 10.11 6.72 -14.62
C VAL A 275 9.90 5.55 -13.68
N TYR A 276 10.99 4.81 -13.44
CA TYR A 276 11.02 3.69 -12.51
C TYR A 276 11.75 4.14 -11.25
N SER A 277 10.99 4.62 -10.27
CA SER A 277 11.47 5.16 -8.99
C SER A 277 10.43 4.91 -7.90
N ALA A 278 10.62 5.51 -6.71
CA ALA A 278 9.66 5.39 -5.61
C ALA A 278 8.31 6.06 -5.94
N ALA A 279 8.28 7.01 -6.88
CA ALA A 279 7.07 7.64 -7.36
C ALA A 279 6.05 6.64 -7.94
N PRO A 280 4.74 6.82 -7.70
CA PRO A 280 4.16 8.00 -7.06
C PRO A 280 4.03 7.93 -5.53
N PHE A 281 4.38 6.79 -4.93
CA PHE A 281 4.20 6.51 -3.50
C PHE A 281 5.37 7.00 -2.64
N ASP A 282 5.90 8.17 -2.97
CA ASP A 282 6.96 8.87 -2.27
C ASP A 282 6.55 10.30 -1.85
N GLN A 283 5.27 10.63 -1.98
CA GLN A 283 4.67 11.89 -1.54
C GLN A 283 3.80 11.68 -0.29
N LYS A 284 3.23 12.76 0.25
CA LYS A 284 2.27 12.68 1.35
C LYS A 284 0.88 12.29 0.85
N PHE A 285 0.25 11.36 1.53
CA PHE A 285 -1.10 10.88 1.27
C PHE A 285 -2.00 11.13 2.48
N HIS A 286 -3.26 11.47 2.24
CA HIS A 286 -4.29 11.61 3.26
C HIS A 286 -5.25 10.43 3.22
N LEU A 287 -5.88 10.12 4.35
CA LEU A 287 -6.86 9.04 4.47
C LEU A 287 -8.22 9.49 3.94
N ILE A 288 -8.94 8.53 3.39
CA ILE A 288 -10.33 8.63 2.98
C ILE A 288 -11.08 7.40 3.51
N MET A 289 -12.25 7.62 4.10
CA MET A 289 -13.18 6.58 4.52
C MET A 289 -14.55 6.87 3.94
N ASN A 290 -15.15 5.89 3.28
CA ASN A 290 -16.50 6.04 2.74
C ASN A 290 -17.23 4.70 2.64
N LEU A 291 -18.55 4.83 2.46
CA LEU A 291 -19.40 3.73 2.01
C LEU A 291 -20.08 4.16 0.71
N ALA A 292 -19.58 3.69 -0.42
CA ALA A 292 -20.26 3.87 -1.70
C ALA A 292 -21.42 2.88 -1.83
N VAL A 293 -22.39 3.22 -2.68
CA VAL A 293 -23.49 2.36 -3.07
C VAL A 293 -23.53 2.26 -4.60
N GLY A 294 -23.50 1.05 -5.13
CA GLY A 294 -23.46 0.81 -6.57
C GLY A 294 -22.04 0.91 -7.14
N GLY A 295 -21.88 1.54 -8.30
CA GLY A 295 -20.60 1.59 -9.03
C GLY A 295 -20.51 0.73 -10.30
N ASN A 296 -19.33 0.61 -10.92
CA ASN A 296 -19.11 -0.32 -12.03
C ASN A 296 -18.75 -1.72 -11.52
N TRP A 297 -18.00 -1.79 -10.41
CA TRP A 297 -17.50 -3.04 -9.85
C TRP A 297 -18.60 -3.90 -9.21
N HIS A 298 -19.60 -3.31 -8.55
CA HIS A 298 -20.70 -4.09 -7.96
C HIS A 298 -21.47 -4.92 -8.99
N LYS A 299 -21.51 -4.49 -10.26
CA LYS A 299 -22.26 -5.17 -11.33
C LYS A 299 -21.53 -6.38 -11.89
N THR A 300 -20.21 -6.45 -11.73
CA THR A 300 -19.40 -7.53 -12.29
C THR A 300 -19.28 -8.73 -11.34
N GLY A 301 -19.86 -8.68 -10.14
CA GLY A 301 -19.83 -9.74 -9.15
C GLY A 301 -20.97 -10.77 -9.23
N LEU A 302 -21.81 -10.73 -10.27
CA LEU A 302 -22.94 -11.64 -10.50
C LEU A 302 -22.98 -12.14 -11.95
N THR A 303 -21.85 -12.61 -12.48
CA THR A 303 -21.78 -13.30 -13.78
C THR A 303 -20.96 -14.57 -13.68
#